data_AF-A0A9W6TNY7-F1
#
_entry.id   AF-A0A9W6TNY7-F1
#
_cell.length_a   1.000
_cell.length_b   1.000
_cell.length_c   1.000
_cell.angle_alpha   90.00
_cell.angle_beta   90.00
_cell.angle_gamma   90.00
#
_symmetry.space_group_name_H-M   'P 1'
#
loop_
_entity.id
_entity.type
_entity.pdbx_description
1 polymer ?
#
loop_
_entity_poly.entity_id
_entity_poly.type
_entity_poly.pdbx_seq_one_letter_code
_entity_poly.pdbx_strand_id
1 'polypeptide(L)'
;MYQKETMDVQEDVNRQLIEGAKIHAVQLPEQKVIEAAQDKEVTELQGYLIKQGGGGNVLNPLGRKNWKQRYFILNGANLIYAKTKDDYERGKIIKELCLTGCRIDPSRDAGEGFDITPGKSAHVFELQKGFFEKNSKKRSSAADSGRVFKLRAQTIKERDVWIDKLREAAGGY
;
A
#
# COMPACT_ATOMS: atom_id res chain seq x y z
N MET A 1 34.45 26.38 58.72
CA MET A 1 34.17 25.06 58.11
C MET A 1 32.86 25.01 57.32
N TYR A 2 31.85 25.84 57.65
CA TYR A 2 30.50 25.77 57.05
C TYR A 2 30.32 26.30 55.61
N GLN A 3 31.29 27.00 55.02
CA GLN A 3 31.15 27.56 53.66
C GLN A 3 31.61 26.60 52.55
N LYS A 4 32.38 25.55 52.88
CA LYS A 4 32.88 24.59 51.89
C LYS A 4 31.86 23.50 51.59
N GLU A 5 31.18 23.00 52.62
CA GLU A 5 30.12 21.99 52.49
C GLU A 5 28.92 22.49 51.67
N THR A 6 28.56 23.78 51.76
CA THR A 6 27.43 24.32 51.00
C THR A 6 27.72 24.44 49.51
N MET A 7 28.98 24.63 49.12
CA MET A 7 29.38 24.67 47.71
C MET A 7 29.37 23.28 47.08
N ASP A 8 29.86 22.26 47.79
CA ASP A 8 29.86 20.86 47.32
C ASP A 8 28.43 20.34 47.10
N VAL A 9 27.50 20.66 48.00
CA VAL A 9 26.08 20.27 47.86
C VAL A 9 25.43 20.94 46.65
N GLN A 10 25.78 22.19 46.35
CA GLN A 10 25.23 22.91 45.19
C GLN A 10 25.76 22.37 43.86
N GLU A 11 27.02 21.93 43.81
CA GLU A 11 27.60 21.30 42.62
C GLU A 11 27.00 19.92 42.35
N ASP A 12 26.72 19.13 43.39
CA ASP A 12 26.06 17.82 43.24
C ASP A 12 24.62 17.95 42.76
N VAL A 13 23.87 18.93 43.27
CA VAL A 13 22.50 19.21 42.78
C VAL A 13 22.53 19.63 41.31
N ASN A 14 23.47 20.49 40.91
CA ASN A 14 23.62 20.90 39.51
C ASN A 14 24.01 19.72 38.61
N ARG A 15 24.88 18.83 39.07
CA ARG A 15 25.28 17.61 38.35
C ARG A 15 24.09 16.68 38.13
N GLN A 16 23.28 16.45 39.16
CA GLN A 16 22.07 15.61 39.08
C GLN A 16 21.02 16.22 38.15
N LEU A 17 20.85 17.55 38.15
CA LEU A 17 19.94 18.23 37.23
C LEU A 17 20.40 18.12 35.77
N ILE A 18 21.70 18.23 35.51
CA ILE A 18 22.28 18.06 34.17
C ILE A 18 22.14 16.61 33.69
N GLU A 19 22.34 15.63 34.58
CA GLU A 19 22.22 14.21 34.25
C GLU A 19 20.76 13.81 33.98
N GLY A 20 19.81 14.29 34.80
CA GLY A 20 18.37 14.12 34.56
C GLY A 20 17.91 14.76 33.24
N ALA A 21 18.42 15.94 32.90
CA ALA A 21 18.13 16.61 31.63
C ALA A 21 18.70 15.84 30.42
N LYS A 22 19.89 15.24 30.55
CA LYS A 22 20.48 14.38 29.51
C LYS A 22 19.65 13.12 29.28
N ILE A 23 19.15 12.49 30.35
CA ILE A 23 18.29 11.31 30.25
C ILE A 23 16.97 11.66 29.55
N HIS A 24 16.34 12.79 29.88
CA HIS A 24 15.12 13.26 29.19
C HIS A 24 15.36 13.61 27.71
N ALA A 25 16.50 14.24 27.40
CA ALA A 25 16.85 14.61 26.02
C ALA A 25 17.14 13.39 25.12
N VAL A 26 17.57 12.26 25.68
CA VAL A 26 17.80 11.00 24.94
C VAL A 26 16.51 10.21 24.74
N GLN A 27 15.50 10.39 25.61
CA GLN A 27 14.19 9.72 25.48
C GLN A 27 13.24 10.40 24.46
N LEU A 28 13.36 11.71 24.27
CA LEU A 28 12.54 12.51 23.34
C LEU A 28 12.71 12.21 21.83
N PRO A 29 13.86 11.76 21.30
CA PRO A 29 13.95 11.38 19.90
C PRO A 29 13.32 10.00 19.61
N GLU A 30 13.36 9.03 20.52
CA GLU A 30 12.82 7.69 20.22
C GLU A 30 11.29 7.69 20.11
N GLN A 31 10.61 8.47 20.97
CA GLN A 31 9.14 8.49 20.98
C GLN A 31 8.56 9.29 19.79
N LYS A 32 9.25 10.33 19.30
CA LYS A 32 8.84 11.07 18.09
C LYS A 32 9.23 10.38 16.79
N VAL A 33 10.26 9.54 16.78
CA VAL A 33 10.70 8.82 15.57
C VAL A 33 9.81 7.59 15.29
N ILE A 34 9.15 7.01 16.30
CA ILE A 34 8.20 5.91 16.09
C ILE A 34 6.84 6.42 15.56
N GLU A 35 6.39 7.62 15.98
CA GLU A 35 5.17 8.25 15.44
C GLU A 35 5.33 8.74 13.99
N ALA A 36 6.52 9.25 13.61
CA ALA A 36 6.77 9.74 12.26
C ALA A 36 6.94 8.65 11.19
N ALA A 37 7.02 7.37 11.58
CA ALA A 37 7.16 6.23 10.67
C ALA A 37 5.88 5.39 10.53
N GLN A 38 4.78 5.82 11.15
CA GLN A 38 3.47 5.18 11.02
C GLN A 38 2.44 6.17 10.48
N ASP A 39 2.70 6.69 9.27
CA ASP A 39 1.59 6.86 8.32
C ASP A 39 1.10 5.45 8.01
N LYS A 40 0.35 4.89 8.94
CA LYS A 40 -0.32 3.61 8.81
C LYS A 40 -1.48 3.89 7.87
N GLU A 41 -1.18 4.02 6.59
CA GLU A 41 -2.17 4.10 5.52
C GLU A 41 -3.17 2.97 5.79
N VAL A 42 -4.40 3.35 6.15
CA VAL A 42 -5.39 2.42 6.69
C VAL A 42 -5.75 1.47 5.56
N THR A 43 -5.24 0.24 5.62
CA THR A 43 -5.58 -0.79 4.65
C THR A 43 -7.05 -1.14 4.84
N GLU A 44 -7.88 -0.76 3.87
CA GLU A 44 -9.34 -0.87 3.95
C GLU A 44 -9.83 -2.29 3.68
N LEU A 45 -9.16 -3.00 2.77
CA LEU A 45 -9.50 -4.37 2.40
C LEU A 45 -8.31 -5.10 1.81
N GLN A 46 -8.16 -6.38 2.11
CA GLN A 46 -7.09 -7.21 1.55
C GLN A 46 -7.57 -8.66 1.39
N GLY A 47 -7.06 -9.35 0.38
CA GLY A 47 -7.50 -10.70 0.09
C GLY A 47 -6.99 -11.26 -1.24
N TYR A 48 -7.22 -12.54 -1.45
CA TYR A 48 -6.88 -13.19 -2.71
C TYR A 48 -8.02 -13.07 -3.71
N LEU A 49 -7.73 -12.50 -4.87
CA LEU A 49 -8.64 -12.48 -6.01
C LEU A 49 -8.01 -13.17 -7.21
N ILE A 50 -8.85 -13.65 -8.12
CA ILE A 50 -8.42 -14.22 -9.40
C ILE A 50 -8.57 -13.15 -10.47
N LYS A 51 -7.45 -12.73 -11.07
CA LYS A 51 -7.44 -11.71 -12.13
C LYS A 51 -7.25 -12.30 -13.50
N GLN A 52 -7.89 -11.71 -14.50
CA GLN A 52 -7.59 -12.03 -15.90
C GLN A 52 -6.25 -11.40 -16.32
N GLY A 53 -5.42 -12.17 -17.02
CA GLY A 53 -4.12 -11.74 -17.52
C GLY A 53 -4.21 -10.71 -18.65
N GLY A 54 -3.16 -9.88 -18.74
CA GLY A 54 -2.88 -8.99 -19.86
C GLY A 54 -2.64 -9.79 -21.15
N GLY A 55 -3.69 -10.15 -21.91
CA GLY A 55 -3.51 -10.84 -23.18
C GLY A 55 -2.75 -9.98 -24.20
N GLY A 56 -1.94 -10.61 -25.06
CA GLY A 56 -1.29 -10.00 -26.20
C GLY A 56 0.01 -9.28 -25.82
N ASN A 57 1.14 -9.97 -25.94
CA ASN A 57 2.46 -9.36 -25.93
C ASN A 57 3.38 -10.15 -26.88
N VAL A 58 4.61 -9.68 -27.09
CA VAL A 58 5.60 -10.38 -27.94
C VAL A 58 5.81 -11.86 -27.56
N LEU A 59 5.56 -12.23 -26.30
CA LEU A 59 5.67 -13.60 -25.80
C LEU A 59 4.33 -14.37 -25.77
N ASN A 60 3.22 -13.74 -26.12
CA ASN A 60 1.88 -14.33 -26.20
C ASN A 60 1.12 -13.72 -27.39
N PRO A 61 1.54 -14.05 -28.63
CA PRO A 61 1.00 -13.46 -29.85
C PRO A 61 -0.47 -13.84 -30.09
N LEU A 62 -0.90 -15.01 -29.59
CA LEU A 62 -2.30 -15.47 -29.67
C LEU A 62 -3.21 -14.80 -28.63
N GLY A 63 -2.69 -13.91 -27.79
CA GLY A 63 -3.49 -13.12 -26.88
C GLY A 63 -4.22 -13.92 -25.80
N ARG A 64 -3.86 -15.19 -25.56
CA ARG A 64 -4.58 -16.08 -24.64
C ARG A 64 -4.58 -15.47 -23.24
N LYS A 65 -5.77 -15.26 -22.69
CA LYS A 65 -5.95 -14.63 -21.38
C LYS A 65 -6.03 -15.71 -20.30
N ASN A 66 -4.99 -15.78 -19.48
CA ASN A 66 -4.96 -16.70 -18.34
C ASN A 66 -5.49 -16.02 -17.08
N TRP A 67 -6.28 -16.74 -16.30
CA TRP A 67 -6.72 -16.31 -14.98
C TRP A 67 -5.63 -16.66 -13.94
N LYS A 68 -5.31 -15.72 -13.05
CA LYS A 68 -4.22 -15.89 -12.06
C LYS A 68 -4.67 -15.37 -10.71
N GLN A 69 -4.46 -16.17 -9.66
CA GLN A 69 -4.65 -15.71 -8.28
C GLN A 69 -3.55 -14.70 -7.90
N ARG A 70 -3.93 -13.59 -7.28
CA ARG A 70 -3.03 -12.55 -6.76
C ARG A 70 -3.55 -12.07 -5.42
N TYR A 71 -2.62 -11.61 -4.58
CA TYR A 71 -2.96 -10.98 -3.31
C TYR A 71 -3.18 -9.49 -3.57
N PHE A 72 -4.39 -9.01 -3.30
CA PHE A 72 -4.81 -7.64 -3.50
C PHE A 72 -4.92 -6.91 -2.17
N ILE A 73 -4.57 -5.62 -2.20
CA ILE A 73 -4.62 -4.71 -1.08
C ILE A 73 -5.26 -3.42 -1.59
N LEU A 74 -6.36 -3.00 -0.95
CA LEU A 74 -6.98 -1.71 -1.14
C LEU A 74 -6.45 -0.77 -0.06
N ASN A 75 -5.88 0.35 -0.49
CA ASN A 75 -5.28 1.33 0.36
C ASN A 75 -5.64 2.74 -0.12
N GLY A 76 -6.60 3.38 0.57
CA GLY A 76 -7.27 4.57 0.06
C GLY A 76 -7.78 4.35 -1.36
N ALA A 77 -7.44 5.26 -2.28
CA ALA A 77 -7.80 5.15 -3.69
C ALA A 77 -6.90 4.21 -4.51
N ASN A 78 -5.96 3.49 -3.91
CA ASN A 78 -4.99 2.66 -4.64
C ASN A 78 -5.28 1.18 -4.43
N LEU A 79 -5.44 0.45 -5.55
CA LEU A 79 -5.53 -1.00 -5.57
C LEU A 79 -4.19 -1.60 -5.97
N ILE A 80 -3.54 -2.25 -5.02
CA ILE A 80 -2.22 -2.86 -5.18
C ILE A 80 -2.38 -4.37 -5.29
N TYR A 81 -1.53 -5.03 -6.09
CA TYR A 81 -1.43 -6.48 -6.01
C TYR A 81 -0.01 -7.04 -6.14
N ALA A 82 0.21 -8.14 -5.43
CA ALA A 82 1.42 -8.95 -5.45
C ALA A 82 1.11 -10.40 -5.81
N LYS A 83 2.15 -11.21 -6.05
CA LYS A 83 1.97 -12.63 -6.36
C LYS A 83 1.40 -13.39 -5.15
N THR A 84 1.94 -13.12 -3.97
CA THR A 84 1.52 -13.71 -2.69
C THR A 84 1.48 -12.62 -1.61
N LYS A 85 0.93 -12.95 -0.44
CA LYS A 85 0.99 -12.08 0.74
C LYS A 85 2.43 -11.82 1.21
N ASP A 86 3.26 -12.84 1.30
CA ASP A 86 4.69 -12.71 1.66
C ASP A 86 5.44 -11.82 0.65
N ASP A 87 5.14 -11.94 -0.65
CA ASP A 87 5.72 -11.05 -1.65
C ASP A 87 5.34 -9.58 -1.39
N TYR A 88 4.10 -9.29 -1.02
CA TYR A 88 3.67 -7.94 -0.64
C TYR A 88 4.42 -7.43 0.60
N GLU A 89 4.50 -8.23 1.66
CA GLU A 89 5.20 -7.88 2.91
C GLU A 89 6.70 -7.63 2.69
N ARG A 90 7.30 -8.28 1.68
CA ARG A 90 8.68 -8.04 1.24
C ARG A 90 8.82 -6.89 0.23
N GLY A 91 7.75 -6.16 -0.05
CA GLY A 91 7.72 -5.04 -1.00
C GLY A 91 7.81 -5.44 -2.47
N LYS A 92 7.52 -6.69 -2.82
CA LYS A 92 7.49 -7.20 -4.21
C LYS A 92 6.10 -7.02 -4.82
N ILE A 93 5.73 -5.75 -5.00
CA ILE A 93 4.48 -5.34 -5.65
C ILE A 93 4.61 -5.54 -7.16
N ILE A 94 3.53 -5.97 -7.81
CA ILE A 94 3.49 -6.12 -9.28
C ILE A 94 2.92 -4.88 -9.94
N LYS A 95 1.72 -4.44 -9.53
CA LYS A 95 1.10 -3.19 -10.01
C LYS A 95 0.33 -2.50 -8.90
N GLU A 96 0.16 -1.21 -9.11
CA GLU A 96 -0.68 -0.31 -8.34
C GLU A 96 -1.63 0.39 -9.33
N LEU A 97 -2.93 0.34 -9.07
CA LEU A 97 -3.97 0.98 -9.87
C LEU A 97 -4.60 2.09 -9.05
N CYS A 98 -4.56 3.32 -9.55
CA CYS A 98 -5.35 4.41 -8.97
C CYS A 98 -6.82 4.24 -9.40
N LEU A 99 -7.70 4.09 -8.43
CA LEU A 99 -9.13 3.85 -8.61
C LEU A 99 -9.94 5.13 -8.85
N THR A 100 -9.35 6.30 -8.67
CA THR A 100 -10.07 7.58 -8.81
C THR A 100 -10.72 7.71 -10.20
N GLY A 101 -12.05 7.79 -10.23
CA GLY A 101 -12.82 7.86 -11.47
C GLY A 101 -12.96 6.53 -12.22
N CYS A 102 -12.54 5.40 -11.64
CA CYS A 102 -12.84 4.07 -12.16
C CYS A 102 -14.31 3.71 -11.91
N ARG A 103 -14.88 2.94 -12.83
CA ARG A 103 -16.21 2.35 -12.68
C ARG A 103 -16.08 0.88 -12.29
N ILE A 104 -16.80 0.45 -11.26
CA ILE A 104 -16.79 -0.92 -10.76
C ILE A 104 -18.18 -1.52 -10.93
N ASP A 105 -18.26 -2.63 -11.67
CA ASP A 105 -19.51 -3.32 -11.97
C ASP A 105 -19.40 -4.82 -11.73
N PRO A 106 -20.47 -5.48 -11.25
CA PRO A 106 -20.56 -6.94 -11.29
C PRO A 106 -20.36 -7.47 -12.71
N SER A 107 -19.63 -8.57 -12.82
CA SER A 107 -19.46 -9.29 -14.09
C SER A 107 -20.77 -9.93 -14.50
N ARG A 108 -21.10 -9.86 -15.79
CA ARG A 108 -22.27 -10.55 -16.37
C ARG A 108 -22.00 -12.04 -16.62
N ASP A 109 -20.73 -12.39 -16.73
CA ASP A 109 -20.23 -13.70 -17.15
C ASP A 109 -19.87 -14.64 -15.99
N ALA A 110 -19.75 -14.12 -14.76
CA ALA A 110 -19.45 -14.91 -13.57
C ALA A 110 -20.12 -14.32 -12.33
N GLY A 111 -20.83 -15.16 -11.56
CA GLY A 111 -21.53 -14.73 -10.35
C GLY A 111 -20.57 -14.14 -9.30
N GLU A 112 -19.36 -14.68 -9.19
CA GLU A 112 -18.30 -14.20 -8.30
C GLU A 112 -17.40 -13.12 -8.91
N GLY A 113 -17.67 -12.72 -10.17
CA GLY A 113 -16.83 -11.81 -10.94
C GLY A 113 -17.24 -10.34 -10.85
N PHE A 114 -16.29 -9.46 -11.14
CA PHE A 114 -16.50 -8.03 -11.31
C PHE A 114 -15.44 -7.42 -12.23
N ASP A 115 -15.80 -6.29 -12.84
CA ASP A 115 -14.96 -5.57 -13.78
C ASP A 115 -14.64 -4.17 -13.22
N ILE A 116 -13.37 -3.79 -13.25
CA ILE A 116 -12.92 -2.42 -13.00
C ILE A 116 -12.61 -1.80 -14.35
N THR A 117 -13.36 -0.77 -14.72
CA THR A 117 -13.19 -0.01 -15.96
C THR A 117 -12.51 1.33 -15.63
N PRO A 118 -11.26 1.54 -16.04
CA PRO A 118 -10.56 2.81 -15.84
C PRO A 118 -11.31 3.98 -16.47
N GLY A 119 -11.44 5.08 -15.73
CA GLY A 119 -11.89 6.36 -16.27
C GLY A 119 -10.79 7.10 -17.03
N LYS A 120 -11.10 8.28 -17.57
CA LYS A 120 -10.11 9.11 -18.31
C LYS A 120 -8.91 9.55 -17.46
N SER A 121 -9.11 9.68 -16.14
CA SER A 121 -8.11 10.07 -15.14
C SER A 121 -7.44 8.88 -14.45
N ALA A 122 -7.81 7.66 -14.77
CA ALA A 122 -7.27 6.48 -14.11
C ALA A 122 -5.87 6.17 -14.63
N HIS A 123 -4.96 5.90 -13.72
CA HIS A 123 -3.56 5.59 -14.03
C HIS A 123 -3.15 4.27 -13.38
N VAL A 124 -2.53 3.41 -14.18
CA VAL A 124 -1.91 2.16 -13.72
C VAL A 124 -0.41 2.37 -13.63
N PHE A 125 0.15 2.12 -12.46
CA PHE A 125 1.59 2.16 -12.23
C PHE A 125 2.15 0.74 -12.18
N GLU A 126 3.19 0.49 -12.97
CA GLU A 126 4.06 -0.66 -12.81
C GLU A 126 5.20 -0.29 -11.85
N LEU A 127 5.31 -1.06 -10.77
CA LEU A 127 6.48 -1.05 -9.91
C LEU A 127 7.46 -2.10 -10.44
N GLN A 128 8.31 -1.70 -11.39
CA GLN A 128 9.48 -2.52 -11.71
C GLN A 128 10.58 -2.25 -10.69
N LYS A 129 11.00 -3.28 -9.97
CA LYS A 129 12.32 -3.29 -9.33
C LYS A 129 13.34 -3.61 -10.42
N GLY A 130 14.11 -2.62 -10.85
CA GLY A 130 15.34 -2.88 -11.57
C GLY A 130 16.21 -3.81 -10.72
N PHE A 131 16.90 -4.75 -11.36
CA PHE A 131 17.82 -5.69 -10.70
C PHE A 131 18.93 -4.95 -9.89
N PHE A 132 19.17 -3.69 -10.23
CA PHE A 132 19.94 -2.71 -9.48
C PHE A 132 19.20 -1.38 -9.50
N GLU A 133 18.39 -1.03 -8.50
CA GLU A 133 18.11 0.38 -8.22
C GLU A 133 17.38 0.54 -6.90
N LYS A 134 18.00 1.28 -5.99
CA LYS A 134 17.44 1.77 -4.73
C LYS A 134 16.34 2.83 -4.94
N ASN A 135 15.86 3.02 -6.17
CA ASN A 135 14.82 3.96 -6.56
C ASN A 135 13.75 3.24 -7.40
N SER A 136 12.69 2.77 -6.77
CA SER A 136 11.51 2.25 -7.47
C SER A 136 10.72 3.41 -8.10
N LYS A 137 11.13 3.86 -9.29
CA LYS A 137 10.35 4.84 -10.04
C LYS A 137 9.05 4.18 -10.50
N LYS A 138 7.89 4.65 -10.01
CA LYS A 138 6.56 4.28 -10.54
C LYS A 138 6.54 4.65 -12.02
N ARG A 139 6.42 3.67 -12.92
CA ARG A 139 6.24 3.93 -14.36
C ARG A 139 4.77 3.75 -14.71
N SER A 140 4.17 4.75 -15.34
CA SER A 140 2.81 4.62 -15.85
C SER A 140 2.77 3.58 -16.97
N SER A 141 1.89 2.58 -16.87
CA SER A 141 1.60 1.66 -17.96
C SER A 141 0.47 2.22 -18.81
N ALA A 142 0.81 2.87 -19.92
CA ALA A 142 -0.17 3.37 -20.88
C ALA A 142 -1.04 2.23 -21.47
N ALA A 143 -0.46 1.05 -21.65
CA ALA A 143 -1.17 -0.13 -22.19
C ALA A 143 -2.24 -0.67 -21.23
N ASP A 144 -2.02 -0.56 -19.91
CA ASP A 144 -2.99 -1.05 -18.91
C ASP A 144 -3.97 0.04 -18.44
N SER A 145 -3.60 1.33 -18.57
CA SER A 145 -4.43 2.44 -18.08
C SER A 145 -5.77 2.56 -18.82
N GLY A 146 -5.88 2.05 -20.05
CA GLY A 146 -7.13 2.01 -20.81
C GLY A 146 -7.90 0.68 -20.76
N ARG A 147 -7.42 -0.30 -19.99
CA ARG A 147 -7.93 -1.68 -20.07
C ARG A 147 -8.90 -2.00 -18.93
N VAL A 148 -9.98 -2.72 -19.25
CA VAL A 148 -10.86 -3.33 -18.24
C VAL A 148 -10.15 -4.46 -17.49
N PHE A 149 -10.09 -4.33 -16.16
CA PHE A 149 -9.58 -5.35 -15.25
C PHE A 149 -10.70 -6.27 -14.81
N LYS A 150 -10.69 -7.51 -15.31
CA LYS A 150 -11.64 -8.55 -14.88
C LYS A 150 -11.09 -9.29 -13.66
N LEU A 151 -11.86 -9.32 -12.59
CA LEU A 151 -11.52 -9.94 -11.31
C LEU A 151 -12.63 -10.91 -10.88
N ARG A 152 -12.28 -11.88 -10.05
CA ARG A 152 -13.20 -12.83 -9.41
C ARG A 152 -12.82 -13.04 -7.96
N ALA A 153 -13.80 -12.96 -7.08
CA ALA A 153 -13.66 -13.35 -5.68
C ALA A 153 -13.89 -14.86 -5.52
N GLN A 154 -13.67 -15.41 -4.32
CA GLN A 154 -13.94 -16.83 -4.07
C GLN A 154 -15.43 -17.10 -3.89
N THR A 155 -16.18 -16.09 -3.42
CA THR A 155 -17.62 -16.17 -3.19
C THR A 155 -18.32 -14.89 -3.65
N ILE A 156 -19.63 -14.99 -3.88
CA ILE A 156 -20.48 -13.85 -4.24
C ILE A 156 -20.49 -12.80 -3.11
N LYS A 157 -20.53 -13.23 -1.85
CA LYS A 157 -20.49 -12.31 -0.69
C LYS A 157 -19.18 -11.53 -0.63
N GLU A 158 -18.06 -12.21 -0.86
CA GLU A 158 -16.75 -11.58 -0.90
C GLU A 158 -16.65 -10.59 -2.08
N ARG A 159 -17.18 -10.96 -3.25
CA ARG A 159 -17.28 -10.07 -4.42
C ARG A 159 -18.00 -8.77 -4.05
N ASP A 160 -19.14 -8.86 -3.39
CA ASP A 160 -19.96 -7.68 -3.06
C ASP A 160 -19.22 -6.73 -2.11
N VAL A 161 -18.56 -7.27 -1.09
CA VAL A 161 -17.69 -6.49 -0.19
C VAL A 161 -16.58 -5.78 -0.97
N TRP A 162 -15.93 -6.47 -1.92
CA TRP A 162 -14.92 -5.84 -2.77
C TRP A 162 -15.52 -4.74 -3.65
N ILE A 163 -16.66 -4.97 -4.29
CA ILE A 163 -17.30 -3.97 -5.16
C ILE A 163 -17.61 -2.71 -4.36
N ASP A 164 -18.21 -2.84 -3.19
CA ASP A 164 -18.64 -1.71 -2.37
C ASP A 164 -17.44 -0.87 -1.93
N LYS A 165 -16.37 -1.52 -1.44
CA LYS A 165 -15.16 -0.83 -1.03
C LYS A 165 -14.41 -0.18 -2.18
N LEU A 166 -14.35 -0.83 -3.33
CA LEU A 166 -13.71 -0.25 -4.51
C LEU A 166 -14.48 0.96 -5.06
N ARG A 167 -15.82 0.97 -4.93
CA ARG A 167 -16.66 2.12 -5.32
C ARG A 167 -16.45 3.31 -4.38
N GLU A 168 -16.42 3.04 -3.09
CA GLU A 168 -16.09 4.04 -2.05
C GLU A 168 -14.73 4.69 -2.36
N ALA A 169 -13.70 3.87 -2.58
CA ALA A 169 -12.35 4.31 -2.92
C ALA A 169 -12.24 5.04 -4.27
N ALA A 170 -13.10 4.72 -5.25
CA ALA A 170 -13.11 5.37 -6.56
C ALA A 170 -13.70 6.80 -6.53
N GLY A 171 -14.26 7.22 -5.39
CA GLY A 171 -14.98 8.49 -5.23
C GLY A 171 -16.45 8.41 -5.68
N GLY A 172 -17.01 7.19 -5.72
CA GLY A 172 -18.39 6.96 -6.13
C GLY A 172 -19.36 7.03 -4.95
N TYR A 173 -19.64 8.23 -4.45
CA TYR A 173 -20.89 8.66 -3.80
C TYR A 173 -21.08 10.18 -3.96
#